data_AF-A0A935K404-F1
#
_entry.id   AF-A0A935K404-F1
#
_cell.length_a   1.000
_cell.length_b   1.000
_cell.length_c   1.000
_cell.angle_alpha   90.00
_cell.angle_beta   90.00
_cell.angle_gamma   90.00
#
_symmetry.space_group_name_H-M   'P 1'
#
loop_
_entity.id
_entity.type
_entity.pdbx_description
1 polymer ?
#
loop_
_entity_poly.entity_id
_entity_poly.type
_entity_poly.pdbx_seq_one_letter_code
_entity_poly.pdbx_strand_id
1 'polypeptide(L)' 'MGKLNFEQLTDLFLLLSVDRIGPAKIRNLLARFKKLSNVLSASTSELIETEGISKELASRI' A
#
# COMPACT_ATOMS: atom_id res chain seq x y z
N MET A 1 15.65 1.87 10.54
CA MET A 1 15.12 1.25 9.31
C MET A 1 16.28 1.05 8.35
N GLY A 2 16.48 -0.18 7.86
CA GLY A 2 17.49 -0.45 6.83
C GLY A 2 17.09 0.22 5.50
N LYS A 3 18.06 0.37 4.59
CA LYS A 3 17.76 0.83 3.23
C LYS A 3 16.83 -0.19 2.54
N LEU A 4 15.84 0.30 1.81
CA LEU A 4 15.01 -0.54 0.94
C LEU A 4 15.87 -1.09 -0.19
N ASN A 5 15.64 -2.35 -0.56
CA ASN A 5 16.23 -2.91 -1.77
C ASN A 5 15.46 -2.42 -3.02
N PHE A 6 15.95 -2.77 -4.21
CA PHE A 6 15.37 -2.31 -5.47
C PHE A 6 13.90 -2.72 -5.65
N GLU A 7 13.55 -3.96 -5.28
CA GLU A 7 12.17 -4.47 -5.36
C GLU A 7 11.23 -3.67 -4.45
N GLN A 8 11.65 -3.47 -3.20
CA GLN A 8 10.88 -2.68 -2.23
C GLN A 8 10.72 -1.22 -2.66
N LEU A 9 11.71 -0.63 -3.33
CA LEU A 9 11.60 0.71 -3.90
C LEU A 9 10.61 0.75 -5.05
N THR A 10 10.58 -0.30 -5.88
CA THR A 10 9.64 -0.42 -7.00
C THR A 10 8.21 -0.56 -6.48
N ASP A 11 7.97 -1.46 -5.51
CA ASP A 11 6.66 -1.62 -4.89
C ASP A 11 6.17 -0.32 -4.25
N LEU A 12 7.07 0.38 -3.55
CA LEU A 12 6.75 1.66 -2.92
C LEU A 12 6.39 2.72 -3.97
N PHE A 13 7.14 2.77 -5.07
CA PHE A 13 6.89 3.69 -6.18
C PHE A 13 5.52 3.43 -6.83
N LEU A 14 5.16 2.17 -7.05
CA LEU A 14 3.85 1.79 -7.58
C LEU A 14 2.72 2.28 -6.66
N LEU A 15 2.82 2.02 -5.35
CA LEU A 15 1.81 2.47 -4.39
C LEU A 15 1.70 4.01 -4.33
N LEU A 16 2.83 4.73 -4.35
CA LEU A 16 2.83 6.19 -4.36
C LEU A 16 2.32 6.80 -5.66
N SER A 17 2.31 6.03 -6.76
CA SER A 17 1.77 6.47 -8.05
C SER A 17 0.24 6.48 -8.08
N VAL A 18 -0.41 5.81 -7.12
CA VAL A 18 -1.87 5.81 -7.00
C VAL A 18 -2.34 7.15 -6.43
N ASP A 19 -3.20 7.84 -7.18
CA ASP A 19 -3.75 9.12 -6.77
C ASP A 19 -4.42 9.04 -5.38
N ARG A 20 -4.08 10.00 -4.51
CA ARG A 20 -4.47 10.10 -3.09
C ARG A 20 -3.84 9.05 -2.16
N ILE A 21 -2.82 8.30 -2.60
CA ILE A 21 -1.95 7.54 -1.71
C ILE A 21 -0.74 8.37 -1.32
N GLY A 22 -0.59 8.57 -0.02
CA GLY A 22 0.57 9.24 0.56
C GLY A 22 1.13 8.47 1.75
N PRO A 23 2.17 9.01 2.41
CA PRO A 23 2.91 8.31 3.47
C PRO A 23 2.02 7.82 4.63
N ALA A 24 0.97 8.56 5.00
CA ALA A 24 0.06 8.15 6.05
C ALA A 24 -0.70 6.85 5.71
N LYS A 25 -1.26 6.76 4.50
CA LYS A 25 -1.98 5.56 4.03
C LYS A 25 -1.03 4.37 3.86
N ILE A 26 0.18 4.61 3.34
CA ILE A 26 1.20 3.58 3.22
C ILE A 26 1.58 3.03 4.60
N ARG A 27 1.73 3.88 5.62
CA ARG A 27 1.98 3.42 6.99
C ARG A 27 0.84 2.55 7.52
N ASN A 28 -0.42 2.93 7.29
CA ASN A 28 -1.58 2.14 7.71
C ASN A 28 -1.61 0.78 6.99
N LEU A 29 -1.37 0.76 5.69
CA LEU A 29 -1.27 -0.46 4.89
C LEU A 29 -0.14 -1.37 5.40
N LEU A 30 1.05 -0.83 5.65
CA LEU A 30 2.17 -1.60 6.18
C LEU A 30 1.95 -2.08 7.61
N ALA A 31 1.21 -1.33 8.44
CA ALA A 31 0.85 -1.79 9.78
C ALA A 31 0.03 -3.10 9.72
N ARG A 32 -0.83 -3.25 8.71
CA ARG A 32 -1.64 -4.46 8.47
C ARG A 32 -0.87 -5.54 7.70
N PHE A 33 -0.40 -5.23 6.49
CA PHE A 33 0.14 -6.21 5.54
C PHE A 33 1.65 -6.51 5.71
N LYS A 34 2.35 -5.73 6.55
CA LYS A 34 3.78 -5.86 6.91
C LYS A 34 4.80 -5.61 5.80
N LYS A 35 4.48 -5.97 4.55
CA LYS A 35 5.35 -5.80 3.37
C LYS A 35 4.58 -5.09 2.26
N LEU A 36 5.30 -4.32 1.43
CA LEU A 36 4.71 -3.61 0.29
C LEU A 36 4.13 -4.59 -0.75
N SER A 37 4.87 -5.65 -1.08
CA SER A 37 4.41 -6.74 -1.94
C SER A 37 3.07 -7.34 -1.50
N ASN A 38 2.85 -7.49 -0.19
CA ASN A 38 1.61 -8.04 0.35
C ASN A 38 0.42 -7.10 0.15
N VAL A 39 0.66 -5.79 0.09
CA VAL A 39 -0.38 -4.79 -0.24
C VAL A 39 -0.79 -4.94 -1.70
N LEU A 40 0.19 -5.04 -2.60
CA LEU A 40 -0.04 -5.17 -4.04
C LEU A 40 -0.70 -6.49 -4.45
N SER A 41 -0.58 -7.54 -3.62
CA SER A 41 -1.24 -8.83 -3.83
C SER A 41 -2.56 -8.97 -3.08
N ALA A 42 -2.96 -7.99 -2.26
CA ALA A 42 -4.16 -8.09 -1.44
C ALA A 42 -5.43 -7.94 -2.28
N SER A 43 -6.51 -8.59 -1.86
CA SER A 43 -7.82 -8.37 -2.47
C SER A 43 -8.36 -6.98 -2.12
N THR A 44 -9.23 -6.45 -2.98
CA THR A 44 -9.92 -5.18 -2.72
C THR A 44 -10.68 -5.20 -1.40
N SER A 45 -11.28 -6.33 -1.02
CA SER A 45 -11.94 -6.52 0.27
C SER A 45 -11.00 -6.32 1.46
N GLU A 46 -9.80 -6.92 1.42
CA GLU A 46 -8.82 -6.77 2.51
C GLU A 46 -8.27 -5.35 2.60
N LEU A 47 -8.12 -4.67 1.46
CA LEU A 47 -7.61 -3.29 1.41
C LEU A 47 -8.59 -2.29 2.04
N ILE A 48 -9.90 -2.45 1.81
CA ILE A 48 -10.94 -1.56 2.35
C ILE A 48 -10.98 -1.59 3.89
N GLU A 49 -10.58 -2.70 4.50
CA GLU A 49 -10.51 -2.80 5.96
C GLU A 49 -9.32 -2.03 6.57
N THR A 50 -8.46 -1.41 5.74
CA THR A 50 -7.39 -0.54 6.22
C THR A 50 -7.90 0.87 6.44
N GLU A 51 -7.62 1.45 7.61
CA GLU A 51 -8.04 2.80 7.96
C GLU A 51 -7.63 3.84 6.89
N GLY A 52 -8.63 4.55 6.37
CA GLY A 52 -8.46 5.58 5.37
C GLY A 52 -8.40 5.07 3.92
N ILE A 53 -8.62 3.77 3.66
CA ILE A 53 -8.74 3.23 2.31
C ILE A 53 -10.23 3.06 1.97
N SER A 54 -10.72 3.84 1.00
CA SER A 54 -12.09 3.67 0.48
C SER A 54 -12.15 2.53 -0.54
N LYS A 55 -13.36 2.10 -0.92
CA LYS A 55 -13.58 1.10 -1.97
C LYS A 55 -12.99 1.53 -3.31
N GLU A 56 -13.17 2.80 -3.69
CA GLU A 56 -12.63 3.37 -4.93
C GLU A 56 -11.11 3.50 -4.89
N LEU A 57 -10.52 3.73 -3.71
CA LEU A 57 -9.08 3.73 -3.57
C LEU A 57 -8.51 2.32 -3.67
N ALA A 58 -9.13 1.36 -2.96
CA ALA A 58 -8.74 -0.05 -2.97
C ALA A 58 -8.80 -0.70 -4.36
N SER A 59 -9.69 -0.26 -5.25
CA SER A 59 -9.76 -0.79 -6.62
C SER A 59 -8.70 -0.23 -7.57
N ARG A 60 -7.96 0.81 -7.14
CA ARG A 60 -6.87 1.44 -7.91
C ARG A 60 -5.48 1.07 -7.38
N ILE A 61 -5.44 0.44 -6.20
CA ILE A 61 -4.25 -0.21 -5.63
C ILE A 61 -4.13 -1.58 -6.30
#